data_AF-A0A6J5TXE9-F1
#
_entry.id   AF-A0A6J5TXE9-F1
#
_cell.length_a   1.000
_cell.length_b   1.000
_cell.length_c   1.000
_cell.angle_alpha   90.00
_cell.angle_beta   90.00
_cell.angle_gamma   90.00
#
_symmetry.space_group_name_H-M   'P 1'
#
loop_
_entity.id
_entity.type
_entity.pdbx_description
1 polymer ?
#
loop_
_entity_poly.entity_id
_entity_poly.type
_entity_poly.pdbx_seq_one_letter_code
_entity_poly.pdbx_strand_id
1 'polypeptide(L)'
;MTKVYGTGAYDFKRHHVAEYPVEQLHQPGDKPVEAKPGSALPSSITLSEIQRDRLTMIAAANWSKTGDTSQPKQPFEPELVKEIYQTELSVKEGQRKTVPLQRVMILEVSQYLENYLWPNFDPETATFEHVMSMILMVNEKFRENVAAWVCFYDRKDVFKGFLERVLRLKSGRELSIAEKTNYLVFMINAFQSLEDEIVSNTVLTLASLESWHSLSYGRFQMELCFNPDLIKKWKKMIRKEAKEAAKRGEPFDPSTTLEVQFLRNLIEEFLEILDSKVVPPDRSINEDDQLDANRLEHVDDACVLYCERFMEFLIDLLSQLPTRRYLRPLVADVAVVAKCHLSALYRHEKGKLFAQLVDLLQFYEGFEINDHDGTQLTDDEVLQSHYDRVQSFQLLAFKKVPKLRELALANIGSIDKRNDLSKKLSVLPPEELKDLVCSKLMKPWATDQKLEKRKGEGESDMPDGDSREKER
;
A
#
# COMPACT_ATOMS: atom_id res chain seq x y z
N MET A 1 -19.28 8.41 -27.09
CA MET A 1 -17.88 8.77 -27.37
C MET A 1 -17.72 10.26 -27.13
N THR A 2 -17.28 10.63 -25.94
CA THR A 2 -17.13 12.03 -25.54
C THR A 2 -15.67 12.39 -25.68
N LYS A 3 -15.33 13.27 -26.63
CA LYS A 3 -13.96 13.77 -26.82
C LYS A 3 -13.68 14.83 -25.75
N VAL A 4 -12.73 14.55 -24.86
CA VAL A 4 -12.15 15.51 -23.91
C VAL A 4 -10.98 16.20 -24.62
N TYR A 5 -11.00 17.52 -24.71
CA TYR A 5 -9.89 18.31 -25.26
C TYR A 5 -8.85 18.57 -24.17
N GLY A 6 -7.58 18.24 -24.42
CA GLY A 6 -6.45 18.63 -23.55
C GLY A 6 -5.47 17.52 -23.21
N THR A 7 -5.83 16.26 -23.43
CA THR A 7 -4.92 15.12 -23.36
C THR A 7 -4.81 14.51 -24.75
N GLY A 8 -3.59 14.23 -25.21
CA GLY A 8 -3.38 13.48 -26.45
C GLY A 8 -4.15 12.17 -26.44
N ALA A 9 -4.41 11.58 -27.61
CA ALA A 9 -5.01 10.26 -27.70
C ALA A 9 -4.05 9.22 -27.09
N TYR A 10 -4.16 8.97 -25.79
CA TYR A 10 -3.47 7.89 -25.11
C TYR A 10 -4.28 6.62 -25.33
N ASP A 11 -3.79 5.76 -26.22
CA ASP A 11 -4.24 4.37 -26.36
C ASP A 11 -3.72 3.59 -25.14
N PHE A 12 -4.43 3.69 -24.01
CA PHE A 12 -4.20 2.81 -22.86
C PHE A 12 -4.74 1.42 -23.17
N LYS A 13 -4.08 0.70 -24.08
CA LYS A 13 -4.08 -0.77 -23.94
C LYS A 13 -3.44 -1.05 -22.59
N ARG A 14 -4.23 -1.60 -21.65
CA ARG A 14 -3.76 -2.08 -20.35
C ARG A 14 -2.52 -2.95 -20.57
N HIS A 15 -1.33 -2.37 -20.44
CA HIS A 15 -0.13 -3.15 -20.20
C HIS A 15 -0.20 -3.45 -18.71
N HIS A 16 -0.75 -4.62 -18.38
CA HIS A 16 -0.62 -5.18 -17.04
C HIS A 16 0.89 -5.32 -16.82
N VAL A 17 1.46 -4.38 -16.09
CA VAL A 17 2.89 -4.34 -15.81
C VAL A 17 3.14 -5.48 -14.83
N ALA A 18 3.12 -6.75 -15.24
CA ALA A 18 3.70 -7.86 -14.48
C ALA A 18 5.00 -8.29 -15.17
N GLU A 19 5.68 -7.34 -15.82
CA GLU A 19 6.95 -7.60 -16.47
C GLU A 19 8.04 -7.58 -15.39
N TYR A 20 8.47 -8.79 -15.01
CA TYR A 20 9.80 -8.99 -14.45
C TYR A 20 10.79 -8.29 -15.39
N PRO A 21 11.63 -7.36 -14.91
CA PRO A 21 12.59 -6.68 -15.77
C PRO A 21 13.46 -7.72 -16.46
N VAL A 22 13.30 -7.87 -17.77
CA VAL A 22 14.20 -8.68 -18.59
C VAL A 22 15.51 -7.89 -18.67
N GLU A 23 16.64 -8.52 -18.32
CA GLU A 23 17.95 -7.89 -18.44
C GLU A 23 18.21 -7.50 -19.90
N GLN A 24 17.98 -6.24 -20.25
CA GLN A 24 18.39 -5.67 -21.53
C GLN A 24 19.84 -5.19 -21.40
N LEU A 25 20.78 -6.00 -21.90
CA LEU A 25 22.14 -5.57 -22.14
C LEU A 25 22.13 -4.52 -23.26
N HIS A 26 22.59 -3.31 -22.95
CA HIS A 26 22.70 -2.21 -23.89
C HIS A 26 23.63 -2.59 -25.06
N GLN A 27 23.16 -2.48 -26.30
CA GLN A 27 24.01 -2.30 -27.48
C GLN A 27 23.55 -1.05 -28.24
N PRO A 28 24.47 -0.15 -28.64
CA PRO A 28 24.12 1.04 -29.39
C PRO A 28 24.07 0.76 -30.89
N GLY A 29 23.04 1.29 -31.56
CA GLY A 29 23.11 1.65 -32.99
C GLY A 29 22.19 0.91 -33.95
N ASP A 30 21.33 1.68 -34.62
CA ASP A 30 20.45 1.32 -35.73
C ASP A 30 21.17 0.65 -36.93
N LYS A 31 20.65 -0.51 -37.39
CA LYS A 31 20.27 -0.85 -38.78
C LYS A 31 19.81 -2.32 -38.92
N PRO A 32 18.89 -2.65 -39.84
CA PRO A 32 18.35 -4.00 -39.98
C PRO A 32 19.28 -4.85 -40.87
N VAL A 33 19.86 -5.93 -40.32
CA VAL A 33 20.63 -6.92 -41.08
C VAL A 33 20.24 -8.33 -40.66
N GLU A 34 20.09 -9.18 -41.67
CA GLU A 34 19.63 -10.57 -41.69
C GLU A 34 20.19 -11.46 -40.58
N ALA A 35 19.32 -12.33 -40.08
CA ALA A 35 19.59 -13.31 -39.03
C ALA A 35 20.69 -14.31 -39.45
N LYS A 36 21.80 -14.32 -38.70
CA LYS A 36 22.70 -15.48 -38.57
C LYS A 36 22.31 -16.28 -37.32
N PRO A 37 22.33 -17.63 -37.38
CA PRO A 37 21.95 -18.46 -36.26
C PRO A 37 23.11 -18.57 -35.27
N GLY A 38 22.89 -18.11 -34.04
CA GLY A 38 23.78 -18.36 -32.90
C GLY A 38 24.17 -17.09 -32.15
N SER A 39 23.31 -16.64 -31.23
CA SER A 39 23.66 -16.01 -29.94
C SER A 39 22.48 -15.27 -29.24
N ALA A 40 21.22 -15.56 -29.58
CA ALA A 40 20.10 -15.09 -28.77
C ALA A 40 19.64 -16.22 -27.84
N LEU A 41 19.81 -16.05 -26.52
CA LEU A 41 19.14 -16.90 -25.54
C LEU A 41 17.62 -16.69 -25.71
N PRO A 42 16.80 -17.76 -25.87
CA PRO A 42 15.38 -17.59 -26.14
C PRO A 42 14.63 -17.18 -24.88
N SER A 43 13.72 -16.22 -25.01
CA SER A 43 12.71 -15.80 -24.02
C SER A 43 11.59 -16.84 -23.80
N SER A 44 11.74 -18.05 -24.32
CA SER A 44 10.78 -19.15 -24.20
C SER A 44 11.52 -20.43 -23.84
N ILE A 45 11.26 -20.98 -22.66
CA ILE A 45 11.72 -22.31 -22.30
C ILE A 45 11.05 -23.33 -23.24
N THR A 46 11.84 -24.19 -23.87
CA THR A 46 11.30 -25.23 -24.74
C THR A 46 10.69 -26.36 -23.89
N LEU A 47 9.69 -27.06 -24.42
CA LEU A 47 9.13 -28.25 -23.76
C LEU A 47 10.21 -29.29 -23.41
N SER A 48 11.22 -29.42 -24.27
CA SER A 48 12.37 -30.31 -24.06
C SER A 48 13.25 -29.90 -22.88
N GLU A 49 13.41 -28.59 -22.64
CA GLU A 49 14.12 -28.06 -21.47
C GLU A 49 13.32 -28.26 -20.19
N ILE A 50 12.00 -28.01 -20.22
CA ILE A 50 11.11 -28.31 -19.10
C ILE A 50 11.22 -29.79 -18.73
N GLN A 51 11.11 -30.70 -19.69
CA GLN A 51 11.12 -32.15 -19.43
C GLN A 51 12.42 -32.66 -18.79
N ARG A 52 13.56 -32.02 -19.10
CA ARG A 52 14.87 -32.40 -18.54
C ARG A 52 15.19 -31.70 -17.22
N ASP A 53 14.36 -30.76 -16.81
CA ASP A 53 14.61 -29.97 -15.61
C ASP A 53 14.45 -30.79 -14.33
N ARG A 54 15.32 -30.53 -13.35
CA ARG A 54 15.28 -31.17 -12.03
C ARG A 54 13.92 -30.99 -11.33
N LEU A 55 13.30 -29.81 -11.42
CA LEU A 55 11.98 -29.55 -10.82
C LEU A 55 10.88 -30.38 -11.47
N THR A 56 10.97 -30.61 -12.79
CA THR A 56 9.99 -31.47 -13.49
C THR A 56 10.13 -32.92 -13.05
N MET A 57 11.36 -33.40 -12.80
CA MET A 57 11.58 -34.73 -12.22
C MET A 57 11.05 -34.84 -10.79
N ILE A 58 11.32 -33.83 -9.95
CA ILE A 58 10.78 -33.75 -8.58
C ILE A 58 9.24 -33.74 -8.62
N ALA A 59 8.65 -32.96 -9.53
CA ALA A 59 7.22 -32.89 -9.71
C ALA A 59 6.62 -34.25 -10.09
N ALA A 60 7.24 -34.95 -11.04
CA ALA A 60 6.80 -36.28 -11.48
C ALA A 60 6.77 -37.30 -10.32
N ALA A 61 7.73 -37.23 -9.41
CA ALA A 61 7.80 -38.13 -8.25
C ALA A 61 6.79 -37.81 -7.13
N ASN A 62 6.39 -36.54 -7.00
CA ASN A 62 5.68 -36.07 -5.81
C ASN A 62 4.21 -35.66 -6.08
N TRP A 63 3.93 -34.88 -7.12
CA TRP A 63 2.59 -34.27 -7.29
C TRP A 63 2.02 -34.29 -8.70
N SER A 64 2.86 -34.29 -9.74
CA SER A 64 2.42 -34.21 -11.13
C SER A 64 1.46 -35.35 -11.49
N LYS A 65 0.41 -35.04 -12.25
CA LYS A 65 -0.58 -36.02 -12.74
C LYS A 65 -0.21 -36.61 -14.11
N THR A 66 0.77 -36.02 -14.80
CA THR A 66 1.26 -36.45 -16.12
C THR A 66 2.35 -37.52 -16.06
N GLY A 67 2.81 -37.89 -14.87
CA GLY A 67 3.72 -39.01 -14.66
C GLY A 67 3.02 -40.38 -14.71
N ASP A 68 3.80 -41.46 -14.66
CA ASP A 68 3.30 -42.83 -14.68
C ASP A 68 2.39 -43.09 -13.46
N THR A 69 1.07 -43.10 -13.68
CA THR A 69 0.03 -43.30 -12.65
C THR A 69 0.10 -44.68 -11.97
N SER A 70 0.99 -45.56 -12.43
CA SER A 70 1.23 -46.88 -11.85
C SER A 70 2.08 -46.87 -10.58
N GLN A 71 2.85 -45.80 -10.31
CA GLN A 71 3.61 -45.68 -9.07
C GLN A 71 2.85 -44.85 -8.01
N PRO A 72 2.79 -45.33 -6.74
CA PRO A 72 2.20 -44.54 -5.67
C PRO A 72 3.01 -43.26 -5.48
N LYS A 73 2.32 -42.11 -5.46
CA LYS A 73 2.95 -40.82 -5.16
C LYS A 73 3.53 -40.84 -3.74
N GLN A 74 4.67 -40.19 -3.57
CA GLN A 74 5.27 -40.02 -2.24
C GLN A 74 4.33 -39.24 -1.32
N PRO A 75 4.32 -39.53 -0.01
CA PRO A 75 3.57 -38.73 0.95
C PRO A 75 4.07 -37.28 0.97
N PHE A 76 3.24 -36.36 1.43
CA PHE A 76 3.63 -34.95 1.54
C PHE A 76 4.81 -34.77 2.50
N GLU A 77 5.85 -34.09 2.02
CA GLU A 77 7.03 -33.73 2.80
C GLU A 77 7.18 -32.20 2.90
N PRO A 78 7.01 -31.61 4.11
CA PRO A 78 7.20 -30.17 4.31
C PRO A 78 8.62 -29.67 4.02
N GLU A 79 9.63 -30.50 4.28
CA GLU A 79 11.04 -30.14 4.02
C GLU A 79 11.32 -30.00 2.52
N LEU A 80 10.60 -30.71 1.65
CA LEU A 80 10.72 -30.53 0.20
C LEU A 80 10.25 -29.13 -0.23
N VAL A 81 9.15 -28.63 0.35
CA VAL A 81 8.65 -27.26 0.07
C VAL A 81 9.70 -26.23 0.47
N LYS A 82 10.32 -26.44 1.63
CA LYS A 82 11.39 -25.58 2.14
C LYS A 82 12.64 -25.64 1.26
N GLU A 83 13.07 -26.82 0.83
CA GLU A 83 14.21 -26.97 -0.10
C GLU A 83 13.93 -26.24 -1.42
N ILE A 84 12.77 -26.48 -2.04
CA ILE A 84 12.38 -25.82 -3.31
C ILE A 84 12.38 -24.30 -3.13
N TYR A 85 11.78 -23.80 -2.05
CA TYR A 85 11.76 -22.36 -1.81
C TYR A 85 13.17 -21.78 -1.68
N GLN A 86 14.00 -22.36 -0.81
CA GLN A 86 15.33 -21.83 -0.50
C GLN A 86 16.30 -21.97 -1.68
N THR A 87 16.19 -23.04 -2.48
CA THR A 87 17.13 -23.31 -3.57
C THR A 87 16.70 -22.72 -4.90
N GLU A 88 15.39 -22.67 -5.19
CA GLU A 88 14.87 -22.33 -6.52
C GLU A 88 14.09 -21.02 -6.56
N LEU A 89 13.45 -20.60 -5.46
CA LEU A 89 12.55 -19.45 -5.41
C LEU A 89 13.10 -18.26 -4.63
N SER A 90 14.10 -18.46 -3.77
CA SER A 90 14.70 -17.38 -2.99
C SER A 90 15.69 -16.56 -3.83
N VAL A 91 15.76 -15.26 -3.54
CA VAL A 91 16.76 -14.36 -4.12
C VAL A 91 17.88 -14.19 -3.08
N LYS A 92 19.07 -14.74 -3.38
CA LYS A 92 20.24 -14.52 -2.54
C LYS A 92 20.82 -13.13 -2.80
N GLU A 93 21.28 -12.46 -1.75
CA GLU A 93 21.88 -11.12 -1.83
C GLU A 93 23.01 -11.09 -2.89
N GLY A 94 22.93 -10.11 -3.79
CA GLY A 94 23.95 -9.85 -4.81
C GLY A 94 23.88 -10.71 -6.08
N GLN A 95 22.94 -11.64 -6.21
CA GLN A 95 22.86 -12.52 -7.39
C GLN A 95 21.79 -12.12 -8.41
N ARG A 96 20.58 -11.73 -7.97
CA ARG A 96 19.43 -11.46 -8.87
C ARG A 96 18.52 -10.36 -8.31
N LYS A 97 17.81 -9.67 -9.20
CA LYS A 97 16.85 -8.61 -8.83
C LYS A 97 15.50 -9.17 -8.38
N THR A 98 15.05 -10.26 -9.00
CA THR A 98 13.73 -10.85 -8.79
C THR A 98 13.82 -12.37 -8.68
N VAL A 99 12.73 -12.99 -8.22
CA VAL A 99 12.58 -14.45 -8.20
C VAL A 99 12.82 -15.00 -9.62
N PRO A 100 13.55 -16.12 -9.77
CA PRO A 100 13.88 -16.65 -11.09
C PRO A 100 12.63 -17.13 -11.83
N LEU A 101 12.14 -16.32 -12.77
CA LEU A 101 10.88 -16.55 -13.48
C LEU A 101 10.77 -17.95 -14.06
N GLN A 102 11.83 -18.44 -14.71
CA GLN A 102 11.87 -19.77 -15.30
C GLN A 102 11.57 -20.89 -14.30
N ARG A 103 12.01 -20.76 -13.03
CA ARG A 103 11.76 -21.77 -11.99
C ARG A 103 10.29 -21.74 -11.55
N VAL A 104 9.73 -20.53 -11.42
CA VAL A 104 8.31 -20.32 -11.09
C VAL A 104 7.42 -20.90 -12.18
N MET A 105 7.72 -20.64 -13.45
CA MET A 105 7.00 -21.19 -14.61
C MET A 105 7.01 -22.72 -14.62
N ILE A 106 8.15 -23.36 -14.36
CA ILE A 106 8.24 -24.83 -14.32
C ILE A 106 7.34 -25.40 -13.22
N LEU A 107 7.31 -24.77 -12.04
CA LEU A 107 6.43 -25.18 -10.94
C LEU A 107 4.95 -24.98 -11.29
N GLU A 108 4.59 -23.89 -11.96
CA GLU A 108 3.22 -23.62 -12.42
C GLU A 108 2.76 -24.68 -13.43
N VAL A 109 3.56 -24.95 -14.46
CA VAL A 109 3.26 -25.99 -15.48
C VAL A 109 3.09 -27.37 -14.85
N SER A 110 3.84 -27.64 -13.78
CA SER A 110 3.73 -28.88 -13.03
C SER A 110 2.53 -28.95 -12.06
N GLN A 111 1.74 -27.88 -11.95
CA GLN A 111 0.62 -27.70 -11.02
C GLN A 111 1.03 -27.84 -9.56
N TYR A 112 2.13 -27.18 -9.18
CA TYR A 112 2.67 -27.23 -7.82
C TYR A 112 1.69 -26.71 -6.76
N LEU A 113 0.93 -25.66 -7.07
CA LEU A 113 -0.09 -25.11 -6.16
C LEU A 113 -1.23 -26.10 -5.92
N GLU A 114 -1.85 -26.58 -7.00
CA GLU A 114 -3.08 -27.37 -6.97
C GLU A 114 -2.85 -28.80 -6.49
N ASN A 115 -1.70 -29.38 -6.79
CA ASN A 115 -1.44 -30.79 -6.51
C ASN A 115 -0.50 -31.02 -5.31
N TYR A 116 0.24 -30.01 -4.82
CA TYR A 116 1.18 -30.18 -3.71
C TYR A 116 0.99 -29.18 -2.57
N LEU A 117 0.96 -27.88 -2.84
CA LEU A 117 0.90 -26.87 -1.78
C LEU A 117 -0.48 -26.79 -1.13
N TRP A 118 -1.53 -26.55 -1.91
CA TRP A 118 -2.86 -26.27 -1.38
C TRP A 118 -3.54 -27.49 -0.72
N PRO A 119 -3.49 -28.71 -1.30
CA PRO A 119 -4.05 -29.89 -0.64
C PRO A 119 -3.44 -30.18 0.73
N ASN A 120 -2.17 -29.81 0.92
CA ASN A 120 -1.41 -30.06 2.14
C ASN A 120 -1.24 -28.81 3.02
N PHE A 121 -1.95 -27.73 2.73
CA PHE A 121 -1.92 -26.52 3.54
C PHE A 121 -2.74 -26.71 4.83
N ASP A 122 -2.14 -26.32 5.95
CA ASP A 122 -2.76 -26.24 7.26
C ASP A 122 -2.39 -24.89 7.91
N PRO A 123 -3.37 -24.02 8.24
CA PRO A 123 -3.12 -22.70 8.83
C PRO A 123 -2.27 -22.72 10.11
N GLU A 124 -2.38 -23.78 10.91
CA GLU A 124 -1.69 -23.85 12.21
C GLU A 124 -0.21 -24.22 12.05
N THR A 125 0.10 -25.10 11.10
CA THR A 125 1.43 -25.70 10.95
C THR A 125 2.22 -25.19 9.75
N ALA A 126 1.59 -24.48 8.81
CA ALA A 126 2.24 -24.02 7.58
C ALA A 126 3.46 -23.12 7.86
N THR A 127 4.58 -23.49 7.27
CA THR A 127 5.84 -22.74 7.35
C THR A 127 5.81 -21.47 6.51
N PHE A 128 6.79 -20.58 6.74
CA PHE A 128 6.98 -19.39 5.92
C PHE A 128 7.13 -19.76 4.43
N GLU A 129 7.99 -20.74 4.14
CA GLU A 129 8.30 -21.18 2.78
C GLU A 129 7.07 -21.73 2.05
N HIS A 130 6.16 -22.40 2.77
CA HIS A 130 4.91 -22.90 2.20
C HIS A 130 4.00 -21.76 1.77
N VAL A 131 3.73 -20.81 2.66
CA VAL A 131 2.84 -19.67 2.37
C VAL A 131 3.45 -18.78 1.29
N MET A 132 4.75 -18.51 1.34
CA MET A 132 5.43 -17.69 0.34
C MET A 132 5.49 -18.37 -1.03
N SER A 133 5.67 -19.70 -1.07
CA SER A 133 5.55 -20.46 -2.33
C SER A 133 4.15 -20.37 -2.93
N MET A 134 3.09 -20.43 -2.09
CA MET A 134 1.72 -20.25 -2.56
C MET A 134 1.49 -18.84 -3.13
N ILE A 135 2.00 -17.79 -2.45
CA ILE A 135 1.99 -16.40 -2.95
C ILE A 135 2.61 -16.31 -4.34
N LEU A 136 3.80 -16.92 -4.53
CA LEU A 136 4.50 -16.89 -5.82
C LEU A 136 3.71 -17.61 -6.92
N MET A 137 3.10 -18.75 -6.63
CA MET A 137 2.28 -19.47 -7.61
C MET A 137 1.03 -18.69 -7.99
N VAL A 138 0.36 -18.02 -7.02
CA VAL A 138 -0.78 -17.15 -7.32
C VAL A 138 -0.36 -16.00 -8.21
N ASN A 139 0.74 -15.30 -7.87
CA ASN A 139 1.26 -14.20 -8.70
C ASN A 139 1.57 -14.64 -10.12
N GLU A 140 2.17 -15.83 -10.29
CA GLU A 140 2.47 -16.38 -11.60
C GLU A 140 1.21 -16.67 -12.42
N LYS A 141 0.16 -17.20 -11.79
CA LYS A 141 -1.13 -17.41 -12.46
C LYS A 141 -1.74 -16.12 -12.96
N PHE A 142 -1.66 -15.03 -12.17
CA PHE A 142 -2.07 -13.70 -12.64
C PHE A 142 -1.22 -13.21 -13.81
N ARG A 143 0.10 -13.42 -13.76
CA ARG A 143 1.01 -13.04 -14.85
C ARG A 143 0.69 -13.77 -16.16
N GLU A 144 0.38 -15.06 -16.09
CA GLU A 144 -0.02 -15.88 -17.25
C GLU A 144 -1.51 -15.71 -17.60
N ASN A 145 -2.24 -14.84 -16.89
CA ASN A 145 -3.66 -14.58 -17.08
C ASN A 145 -4.53 -15.86 -17.00
N VAL A 146 -4.20 -16.74 -16.05
CA VAL A 146 -4.92 -17.96 -15.73
C VAL A 146 -5.73 -17.76 -14.44
N ALA A 147 -6.85 -18.48 -14.31
CA ALA A 147 -7.71 -18.40 -13.14
C ALA A 147 -6.99 -18.79 -11.83
N ALA A 148 -6.58 -17.80 -11.05
CA ALA A 148 -5.73 -18.00 -9.87
C ALA A 148 -6.49 -18.51 -8.64
N TRP A 149 -7.76 -18.11 -8.46
CA TRP A 149 -8.52 -18.40 -7.24
C TRP A 149 -9.30 -19.72 -7.26
N VAL A 150 -9.55 -20.28 -8.45
CA VAL A 150 -10.43 -21.44 -8.63
C VAL A 150 -9.99 -22.66 -7.83
N CYS A 151 -8.68 -22.91 -7.71
CA CYS A 151 -8.16 -24.06 -6.95
C CYS A 151 -8.47 -24.00 -5.44
N PHE A 152 -8.74 -22.80 -4.89
CA PHE A 152 -9.00 -22.64 -3.47
C PHE A 152 -10.43 -23.05 -3.07
N TYR A 153 -11.35 -23.15 -4.04
CA TYR A 153 -12.74 -23.53 -3.78
C TYR A 153 -12.90 -24.96 -3.26
N ASP A 154 -11.96 -25.86 -3.60
CA ASP A 154 -11.95 -27.25 -3.12
C ASP A 154 -11.83 -27.35 -1.59
N ARG A 155 -11.20 -26.36 -0.95
CA ARG A 155 -11.02 -26.24 0.51
C ARG A 155 -11.32 -24.83 1.01
N LYS A 156 -12.45 -24.25 0.57
CA LYS A 156 -12.82 -22.86 0.86
C LYS A 156 -12.91 -22.53 2.36
N ASP A 157 -13.18 -23.52 3.20
CA ASP A 157 -13.24 -23.40 4.66
C ASP A 157 -11.89 -23.03 5.27
N VAL A 158 -10.79 -23.42 4.62
CA VAL A 158 -9.41 -23.18 5.08
C VAL A 158 -8.80 -21.93 4.44
N PHE A 159 -9.42 -21.40 3.38
CA PHE A 159 -8.89 -20.24 2.64
C PHE A 159 -8.75 -18.99 3.50
N LYS A 160 -9.70 -18.76 4.42
CA LYS A 160 -9.57 -17.66 5.38
C LYS A 160 -8.30 -17.78 6.21
N GLY A 161 -7.99 -19.00 6.68
CA GLY A 161 -6.75 -19.28 7.41
C GLY A 161 -5.50 -19.04 6.57
N PHE A 162 -5.54 -19.30 5.26
CA PHE A 162 -4.45 -18.93 4.35
C PHE A 162 -4.22 -17.41 4.32
N LEU A 163 -5.26 -16.62 4.10
CA LEU A 163 -5.12 -15.16 4.10
C LEU A 163 -4.67 -14.61 5.47
N GLU A 164 -5.19 -15.15 6.57
CA GLU A 164 -4.70 -14.79 7.91
C GLU A 164 -3.20 -15.09 8.09
N ARG A 165 -2.72 -16.22 7.54
CA ARG A 165 -1.27 -16.53 7.52
C ARG A 165 -0.50 -15.58 6.64
N VAL A 166 -1.02 -15.20 5.47
CA VAL A 166 -0.40 -14.18 4.60
C VAL A 166 -0.25 -12.85 5.34
N LEU A 167 -1.30 -12.37 6.02
CA LEU A 167 -1.25 -11.12 6.78
C LEU A 167 -0.21 -11.15 7.92
N ARG A 168 -0.01 -12.32 8.54
CA ARG A 168 0.95 -12.53 9.63
C ARG A 168 2.37 -12.83 9.17
N LEU A 169 2.63 -13.02 7.86
CA LEU A 169 3.97 -13.34 7.35
C LEU A 169 5.04 -12.35 7.80
N LYS A 170 4.67 -11.06 7.85
CA LYS A 170 5.58 -9.96 8.22
C LYS A 170 5.82 -9.85 9.73
N SER A 171 5.00 -10.51 10.55
CA SER A 171 5.14 -10.46 12.02
C SER A 171 6.21 -11.41 12.56
N GLY A 172 6.57 -12.46 11.81
CA GLY A 172 7.48 -13.51 12.28
C GLY A 172 8.95 -13.34 11.89
N ARG A 173 9.24 -12.50 10.90
CA ARG A 173 10.59 -12.24 10.37
C ARG A 173 10.62 -11.00 9.49
N GLU A 174 11.79 -10.40 9.34
CA GLU A 174 12.01 -9.40 8.30
C GLU A 174 12.04 -10.08 6.93
N LEU A 175 11.37 -9.48 5.96
CA LEU A 175 11.36 -9.94 4.57
C LEU A 175 12.46 -9.24 3.78
N SER A 176 13.10 -9.98 2.88
CA SER A 176 13.97 -9.38 1.86
C SER A 176 13.17 -8.46 0.91
N ILE A 177 13.83 -7.56 0.19
CA ILE A 177 13.14 -6.66 -0.75
C ILE A 177 12.39 -7.43 -1.85
N ALA A 178 12.94 -8.55 -2.31
CA ALA A 178 12.30 -9.43 -3.28
C ALA A 178 11.03 -10.09 -2.70
N GLU A 179 11.08 -10.54 -1.44
CA GLU A 179 9.91 -11.10 -0.75
C GLU A 179 8.84 -10.03 -0.50
N LYS A 180 9.23 -8.82 -0.07
CA LYS A 180 8.31 -7.68 0.09
C LYS A 180 7.63 -7.33 -1.23
N THR A 181 8.36 -7.35 -2.33
CA THR A 181 7.83 -7.09 -3.68
C THR A 181 6.81 -8.15 -4.10
N ASN A 182 7.12 -9.43 -3.94
CA ASN A 182 6.18 -10.51 -4.31
C ASN A 182 4.96 -10.56 -3.38
N TYR A 183 5.15 -10.27 -2.09
CA TYR A 183 4.05 -10.09 -1.16
C TYR A 183 3.11 -8.97 -1.62
N LEU A 184 3.68 -7.83 -2.03
CA LEU A 184 2.92 -6.69 -2.50
C LEU A 184 2.16 -6.99 -3.80
N VAL A 185 2.79 -7.68 -4.75
CA VAL A 185 2.11 -8.16 -5.98
C VAL A 185 0.92 -9.07 -5.64
N PHE A 186 1.06 -9.95 -4.64
CA PHE A 186 -0.06 -10.76 -4.18
C PHE A 186 -1.18 -9.91 -3.60
N MET A 187 -0.85 -8.90 -2.79
CA MET A 187 -1.85 -7.97 -2.26
C MET A 187 -2.54 -7.18 -3.37
N ILE A 188 -1.81 -6.72 -4.39
CA ILE A 188 -2.39 -6.07 -5.59
C ILE A 188 -3.40 -7.01 -6.23
N ASN A 189 -2.99 -8.24 -6.57
CA ASN A 189 -3.86 -9.25 -7.17
C ASN A 189 -5.10 -9.53 -6.31
N ALA A 190 -4.95 -9.62 -5.00
CA ALA A 190 -6.06 -9.86 -4.08
C ALA A 190 -7.05 -8.68 -4.02
N PHE A 191 -6.56 -7.44 -3.98
CA PHE A 191 -7.40 -6.24 -4.01
C PHE A 191 -7.98 -5.92 -5.39
N GLN A 192 -7.42 -6.47 -6.46
CA GLN A 192 -8.01 -6.43 -7.82
C GLN A 192 -9.07 -7.51 -8.04
N SER A 193 -9.23 -8.45 -7.11
CA SER A 193 -10.15 -9.61 -7.22
C SER A 193 -11.33 -9.51 -6.25
N LEU A 194 -11.89 -8.31 -6.05
CA LEU A 194 -12.97 -8.09 -5.08
C LEU A 194 -14.31 -8.71 -5.51
N GLU A 195 -14.43 -9.14 -6.77
CA GLU A 195 -15.55 -9.91 -7.29
C GLU A 195 -15.56 -11.38 -6.81
N ASP A 196 -14.42 -11.89 -6.35
CA ASP A 196 -14.33 -13.26 -5.82
C ASP A 196 -14.63 -13.26 -4.31
N GLU A 197 -15.75 -13.89 -3.94
CA GLU A 197 -16.29 -13.87 -2.58
C GLU A 197 -15.30 -14.38 -1.52
N ILE A 198 -14.51 -15.42 -1.84
CA ILE A 198 -13.57 -15.99 -0.86
C ILE A 198 -12.44 -15.00 -0.54
N VAL A 199 -12.08 -14.14 -1.51
CA VAL A 199 -11.03 -13.12 -1.38
C VAL A 199 -11.60 -11.87 -0.70
N SER A 200 -12.70 -11.33 -1.23
CA SER A 200 -13.29 -10.06 -0.80
C SER A 200 -13.66 -10.05 0.68
N ASN A 201 -14.14 -11.18 1.21
CA ASN A 201 -14.56 -11.33 2.60
C ASN A 201 -13.44 -11.05 3.62
N THR A 202 -12.20 -11.34 3.27
CA THR A 202 -11.05 -11.07 4.14
C THR A 202 -10.33 -9.79 3.75
N VAL A 203 -10.15 -9.53 2.45
CA VAL A 203 -9.35 -8.39 1.99
C VAL A 203 -10.04 -7.04 2.26
N LEU A 204 -11.37 -6.98 2.18
CA LEU A 204 -12.12 -5.74 2.47
C LEU A 204 -12.10 -5.35 3.95
N THR A 205 -11.80 -6.27 4.88
CA THR A 205 -11.68 -5.91 6.30
C THR A 205 -10.48 -5.00 6.54
N LEU A 206 -9.42 -5.15 5.74
CA LEU A 206 -8.20 -4.35 5.80
C LEU A 206 -8.41 -2.90 5.36
N ALA A 207 -9.37 -2.66 4.47
CA ALA A 207 -9.75 -1.33 3.98
C ALA A 207 -11.12 -0.89 4.53
N SER A 208 -11.45 -1.30 5.75
CA SER A 208 -12.74 -1.00 6.40
C SER A 208 -12.68 0.28 7.24
N LEU A 209 -13.82 0.67 7.81
CA LEU A 209 -13.90 1.79 8.75
C LEU A 209 -12.95 1.59 9.96
N GLU A 210 -12.67 0.35 10.37
CA GLU A 210 -11.78 0.05 11.50
C GLU A 210 -10.36 0.61 11.29
N SER A 211 -9.89 0.66 10.03
CA SER A 211 -8.60 1.26 9.67
C SER A 211 -8.42 2.70 10.19
N TRP A 212 -9.51 3.41 10.46
CA TRP A 212 -9.47 4.77 11.02
C TRP A 212 -8.97 4.83 12.46
N HIS A 213 -8.90 3.70 13.18
CA HIS A 213 -8.18 3.64 14.46
C HIS A 213 -6.69 3.95 14.32
N SER A 214 -6.14 3.79 13.11
CA SER A 214 -4.73 4.07 12.81
C SER A 214 -4.48 5.53 12.38
N LEU A 215 -5.52 6.33 12.17
CA LEU A 215 -5.37 7.74 11.80
C LEU A 215 -4.84 8.58 12.96
N SER A 216 -4.13 9.66 12.64
CA SER A 216 -3.88 10.70 13.63
C SER A 216 -5.20 11.23 14.19
N TYR A 217 -5.22 11.54 15.49
CA TYR A 217 -6.44 11.97 16.17
C TYR A 217 -7.09 13.19 15.48
N GLY A 218 -6.26 14.13 15.01
CA GLY A 218 -6.71 15.28 14.23
C GLY A 218 -7.46 14.92 12.97
N ARG A 219 -6.83 14.07 12.16
CA ARG A 219 -7.39 13.63 10.89
C ARG A 219 -8.68 12.84 11.10
N PHE A 220 -8.67 11.92 12.05
CA PHE A 220 -9.83 11.13 12.42
C PHE A 220 -11.05 12.01 12.75
N GLN A 221 -10.85 13.04 13.59
CA GLN A 221 -11.94 13.93 13.95
C GLN A 221 -12.43 14.79 12.77
N MET A 222 -11.51 15.24 11.91
CA MET A 222 -11.87 15.99 10.71
C MET A 222 -12.76 15.16 9.78
N GLU A 223 -12.41 13.90 9.52
CA GLU A 223 -13.19 13.01 8.65
C GLU A 223 -14.58 12.71 9.22
N LEU A 224 -14.70 12.56 10.54
CA LEU A 224 -16.01 12.41 11.21
C LEU A 224 -16.86 13.69 11.15
N CYS A 225 -16.24 14.86 11.18
CA CYS A 225 -16.95 16.14 11.02
C CYS A 225 -17.49 16.30 9.60
N PHE A 226 -16.72 15.90 8.59
CA PHE A 226 -17.18 15.92 7.19
C PHE A 226 -18.26 14.88 6.91
N ASN A 227 -18.32 13.80 7.69
CA ASN A 227 -19.27 12.71 7.49
C ASN A 227 -20.04 12.39 8.79
N PRO A 228 -21.01 13.24 9.21
CA PRO A 228 -21.71 13.08 10.49
C PRO A 228 -22.42 11.73 10.66
N ASP A 229 -22.88 11.12 9.57
CA ASP A 229 -23.53 9.81 9.59
C ASP A 229 -22.58 8.68 10.01
N LEU A 230 -21.28 8.82 9.76
CA LEU A 230 -20.28 7.87 10.22
C LEU A 230 -20.10 7.91 11.74
N ILE A 231 -20.39 9.04 12.41
CA ILE A 231 -20.26 9.13 13.88
C ILE A 231 -21.14 8.07 14.57
N LYS A 232 -22.37 7.87 14.07
CA LYS A 232 -23.28 6.85 14.60
C LYS A 232 -22.76 5.45 14.30
N LYS A 233 -22.28 5.19 13.08
CA LYS A 233 -21.71 3.90 12.66
C LYS A 233 -20.48 3.54 13.50
N TRP A 234 -19.53 4.46 13.63
CA TRP A 234 -18.32 4.35 14.45
C TRP A 234 -18.64 4.03 15.91
N LYS A 235 -19.54 4.80 16.55
CA LYS A 235 -19.95 4.55 17.94
C LYS A 235 -20.61 3.18 18.11
N LYS A 236 -21.40 2.73 17.12
CA LYS A 236 -22.05 1.42 17.16
C LYS A 236 -21.03 0.29 17.03
N MET A 237 -20.06 0.44 16.11
CA MET A 237 -18.97 -0.49 15.85
C MET A 237 -18.12 -0.72 17.12
N ILE A 238 -17.54 0.36 17.68
CA ILE A 238 -16.76 0.29 18.93
C ILE A 238 -17.54 -0.38 20.06
N ARG A 239 -18.82 -0.02 20.25
CA ARG A 239 -19.65 -0.62 21.31
C ARG A 239 -19.89 -2.12 21.10
N LYS A 240 -19.97 -2.57 19.84
CA LYS A 240 -20.15 -3.99 19.52
C LYS A 240 -18.86 -4.75 19.84
N GLU A 241 -17.72 -4.28 19.35
CA GLU A 241 -16.42 -4.92 19.56
C GLU A 241 -16.01 -4.93 21.03
N ALA A 242 -16.22 -3.83 21.76
CA ALA A 242 -15.95 -3.77 23.19
C ALA A 242 -16.77 -4.81 23.98
N LYS A 243 -18.03 -5.06 23.56
CA LYS A 243 -18.86 -6.12 24.17
C LYS A 243 -18.35 -7.51 23.82
N GLU A 244 -17.86 -7.72 22.61
CA GLU A 244 -17.30 -9.01 22.17
C GLU A 244 -15.96 -9.31 22.82
N ALA A 245 -15.09 -8.31 22.99
CA ALA A 245 -13.85 -8.42 23.76
C ALA A 245 -14.15 -8.73 25.24
N ALA A 246 -15.12 -8.01 25.85
CA ALA A 246 -15.53 -8.27 27.22
C ALA A 246 -16.09 -9.70 27.42
N LYS A 247 -16.83 -10.24 26.43
CA LYS A 247 -17.29 -11.65 26.45
C LYS A 247 -16.15 -12.66 26.38
N ARG A 248 -15.06 -12.32 25.70
CA ARG A 248 -13.85 -13.15 25.58
C ARG A 248 -12.87 -12.97 26.74
N GLY A 249 -13.09 -11.97 27.60
CA GLY A 249 -12.16 -11.61 28.68
C GLY A 249 -10.87 -10.94 28.20
N GLU A 250 -10.87 -10.43 26.96
CA GLU A 250 -9.71 -9.79 26.35
C GLU A 250 -9.75 -8.26 26.55
N PRO A 251 -8.60 -7.60 26.74
CA PRO A 251 -8.55 -6.14 26.73
C PRO A 251 -9.01 -5.60 25.37
N PHE A 252 -9.87 -4.58 25.38
CA PHE A 252 -10.33 -3.95 24.15
C PHE A 252 -9.36 -2.84 23.73
N ASP A 253 -8.45 -3.18 22.83
CA ASP A 253 -7.62 -2.22 22.12
C ASP A 253 -7.63 -2.52 20.61
N PRO A 254 -8.58 -1.94 19.85
CA PRO A 254 -8.67 -2.18 18.41
C PRO A 254 -7.49 -1.57 17.65
N SER A 255 -6.79 -0.60 18.25
CA SER A 255 -5.69 0.11 17.59
C SER A 255 -4.45 -0.75 17.37
N THR A 256 -4.33 -1.88 18.05
CA THR A 256 -3.19 -2.80 17.91
C THR A 256 -3.51 -4.04 17.07
N THR A 257 -4.75 -4.14 16.56
CA THR A 257 -5.14 -5.26 15.69
C THR A 257 -4.41 -5.18 14.36
N LEU A 258 -4.10 -6.35 13.79
CA LEU A 258 -3.33 -6.46 12.55
C LEU A 258 -4.09 -5.81 11.39
N GLU A 259 -5.40 -6.02 11.32
CA GLU A 259 -6.28 -5.51 10.28
C GLU A 259 -6.31 -3.98 10.26
N VAL A 260 -6.36 -3.35 11.43
CA VAL A 260 -6.35 -1.89 11.58
C VAL A 260 -5.04 -1.28 11.16
N GLN A 261 -3.92 -1.87 11.58
CA GLN A 261 -2.59 -1.33 11.33
C GLN A 261 -2.01 -1.75 9.97
N PHE A 262 -2.64 -2.71 9.28
CA PHE A 262 -2.11 -3.32 8.07
C PHE A 262 -1.69 -2.29 7.01
N LEU A 263 -2.64 -1.48 6.54
CA LEU A 263 -2.38 -0.51 5.48
C LEU A 263 -1.44 0.61 5.95
N ARG A 264 -1.55 1.06 7.20
CA ARG A 264 -0.66 2.08 7.75
C ARG A 264 0.78 1.58 7.80
N ASN A 265 0.99 0.40 8.37
CA ASN A 265 2.32 -0.22 8.48
C ASN A 265 2.95 -0.47 7.10
N LEU A 266 2.16 -0.89 6.11
CA LEU A 266 2.64 -1.02 4.73
C LEU A 266 3.08 0.32 4.14
N ILE A 267 2.30 1.38 4.34
CA ILE A 267 2.65 2.73 3.86
C ILE A 267 3.92 3.24 4.57
N GLU A 268 4.03 3.06 5.87
CA GLU A 268 5.21 3.49 6.64
C GLU A 268 6.46 2.72 6.24
N GLU A 269 6.38 1.39 6.07
CA GLU A 269 7.49 0.57 5.56
C GLU A 269 7.92 1.03 4.16
N PHE A 270 6.97 1.33 3.28
CA PHE A 270 7.27 1.88 1.97
C PHE A 270 8.04 3.20 2.05
N LEU A 271 7.58 4.13 2.88
CA LEU A 271 8.25 5.43 3.05
C LEU A 271 9.64 5.26 3.66
N GLU A 272 9.82 4.34 4.60
CA GLU A 272 11.13 4.01 5.16
C GLU A 272 12.08 3.49 4.08
N ILE A 273 11.62 2.57 3.21
CA ILE A 273 12.41 2.04 2.09
C ILE A 273 12.76 3.17 1.11
N LEU A 274 11.79 4.01 0.76
CA LEU A 274 11.96 5.15 -0.14
C LEU A 274 13.02 6.14 0.37
N ASP A 275 12.97 6.47 1.66
CA ASP A 275 13.84 7.47 2.28
C ASP A 275 15.25 6.91 2.59
N SER A 276 15.38 5.64 2.94
CA SER A 276 16.64 5.09 3.49
C SER A 276 17.38 4.07 2.63
N LYS A 277 16.69 3.36 1.73
CA LYS A 277 17.27 2.21 1.00
C LYS A 277 17.42 2.44 -0.50
N VAL A 278 16.55 3.26 -1.11
CA VAL A 278 16.58 3.50 -2.56
C VAL A 278 17.83 4.27 -2.98
N VAL A 279 18.13 5.36 -2.27
CA VAL A 279 19.35 6.17 -2.47
C VAL A 279 20.12 6.13 -1.15
N PRO A 280 21.02 5.16 -0.95
CA PRO A 280 21.74 5.03 0.30
C PRO A 280 22.55 6.31 0.56
N PRO A 281 22.52 6.90 1.77
CA PRO A 281 23.38 8.02 2.10
C PRO A 281 24.83 7.59 1.92
N ASP A 282 25.58 8.39 1.17
CA ASP A 282 26.94 8.11 0.70
C ASP A 282 27.83 7.54 1.82
N ARG A 283 28.15 6.24 1.75
CA ARG A 283 28.89 5.51 2.80
C ARG A 283 30.41 5.72 2.73
N SER A 284 30.91 6.76 2.07
CA SER A 284 32.33 7.09 2.05
C SER A 284 32.63 8.56 2.32
N ILE A 285 32.62 8.96 3.59
CA ILE A 285 33.52 10.01 4.07
C ILE A 285 34.80 9.31 4.53
N ASN A 286 35.60 8.87 3.57
CA ASN A 286 37.05 8.73 3.76
C ASN A 286 37.65 9.87 2.94
N GLU A 287 38.30 10.82 3.61
CA GLU A 287 38.73 12.12 3.08
C GLU A 287 39.80 12.07 1.96
N ASP A 288 40.11 10.92 1.36
CA ASP A 288 41.32 10.77 0.52
C ASP A 288 41.12 10.31 -0.93
N ASP A 289 39.90 10.06 -1.41
CA ASP A 289 39.70 9.75 -2.84
C ASP A 289 39.16 10.96 -3.61
N GLN A 290 40.09 11.87 -3.96
CA GLN A 290 39.90 12.75 -5.10
C GLN A 290 39.96 11.93 -6.40
N LEU A 291 38.99 12.20 -7.29
CA LEU A 291 38.84 11.72 -8.68
C LEU A 291 37.80 10.60 -8.84
N ASP A 292 36.52 10.98 -8.81
CA ASP A 292 35.58 10.60 -9.88
C ASP A 292 34.34 11.50 -9.83
N ALA A 293 34.23 12.43 -10.78
CA ALA A 293 33.06 13.29 -10.99
C ALA A 293 31.83 12.51 -11.56
N ASN A 294 31.89 11.18 -11.49
CA ASN A 294 30.89 10.22 -11.97
C ASN A 294 30.53 9.18 -10.89
N ARG A 295 30.70 9.51 -9.60
CA ARG A 295 30.11 8.73 -8.50
C ARG A 295 28.58 8.89 -8.53
N LEU A 296 27.97 8.24 -9.53
CA LEU A 296 26.53 8.09 -9.69
C LEU A 296 26.02 7.44 -8.40
N GLU A 297 25.17 8.16 -7.66
CA GLU A 297 24.43 7.61 -6.51
C GLU A 297 23.91 6.23 -6.89
N HIS A 298 24.50 5.17 -6.33
CA HIS A 298 24.14 3.81 -6.71
C HIS A 298 22.74 3.51 -6.17
N VAL A 299 21.73 3.69 -7.02
CA VAL A 299 20.34 3.37 -6.71
C VAL A 299 20.11 1.87 -6.76
N ASP A 300 19.51 1.32 -5.71
CA ASP A 300 19.10 -0.09 -5.65
C ASP A 300 17.86 -0.35 -6.52
N ASP A 301 18.07 -0.98 -7.68
CA ASP A 301 17.00 -1.31 -8.64
C ASP A 301 15.88 -2.17 -8.02
N ALA A 302 16.18 -3.04 -7.04
CA ALA A 302 15.16 -3.86 -6.39
C ALA A 302 14.27 -3.02 -5.47
N CYS A 303 14.85 -2.03 -4.80
CA CYS A 303 14.09 -1.05 -4.02
C CYS A 303 13.25 -0.13 -4.92
N VAL A 304 13.77 0.27 -6.09
CA VAL A 304 12.99 1.05 -7.09
C VAL A 304 11.76 0.26 -7.54
N LEU A 305 11.94 -0.99 -7.94
CA LEU A 305 10.83 -1.85 -8.35
C LEU A 305 9.79 -1.99 -7.23
N TYR A 306 10.22 -2.19 -5.98
CA TYR A 306 9.31 -2.23 -4.84
C TYR A 306 8.50 -0.93 -4.70
N CYS A 307 9.14 0.23 -4.81
CA CYS A 307 8.47 1.53 -4.73
C CYS A 307 7.46 1.75 -5.87
N GLU A 308 7.78 1.33 -7.08
CA GLU A 308 6.87 1.38 -8.24
C GLU A 308 5.62 0.51 -8.00
N ARG A 309 5.82 -0.72 -7.51
CA ARG A 309 4.71 -1.61 -7.12
C ARG A 309 3.87 -1.04 -6.00
N PHE A 310 4.49 -0.31 -5.08
CA PHE A 310 3.76 0.31 -3.99
C PHE A 310 2.87 1.46 -4.47
N MET A 311 3.31 2.21 -5.47
CA MET A 311 2.46 3.21 -6.11
C MET A 311 1.30 2.57 -6.86
N GLU A 312 1.54 1.50 -7.64
CA GLU A 312 0.48 0.71 -8.28
C GLU A 312 -0.57 0.25 -7.26
N PHE A 313 -0.12 -0.34 -6.14
CA PHE A 313 -1.00 -0.76 -5.06
C PHE A 313 -1.89 0.37 -4.54
N LEU A 314 -1.32 1.53 -4.18
CA LEU A 314 -2.12 2.66 -3.70
C LEU A 314 -3.06 3.22 -4.77
N ILE A 315 -2.63 3.29 -6.03
CA ILE A 315 -3.44 3.76 -7.15
C ILE A 315 -4.66 2.86 -7.31
N ASP A 316 -4.47 1.54 -7.35
CA ASP A 316 -5.56 0.58 -7.50
C ASP A 316 -6.58 0.71 -6.36
N LEU A 317 -6.11 0.76 -5.11
CA LEU A 317 -7.01 0.89 -3.97
C LEU A 317 -7.73 2.26 -3.94
N LEU A 318 -7.14 3.33 -4.46
CA LEU A 318 -7.83 4.63 -4.57
C LEU A 318 -8.74 4.74 -5.80
N SER A 319 -8.52 3.91 -6.81
CA SER A 319 -9.30 3.91 -8.06
C SER A 319 -10.66 3.22 -7.93
N GLN A 320 -10.85 2.39 -6.91
CA GLN A 320 -12.11 1.68 -6.65
C GLN A 320 -12.77 2.14 -5.34
N LEU A 321 -14.07 2.45 -5.41
CA LEU A 321 -14.83 3.03 -4.31
C LEU A 321 -14.83 2.20 -3.00
N PRO A 322 -14.93 0.84 -3.03
CA PRO A 322 -14.98 0.04 -1.81
C PRO A 322 -13.77 0.22 -0.88
N THR A 323 -12.58 0.39 -1.46
CA THR A 323 -11.32 0.56 -0.71
C THR A 323 -10.98 2.03 -0.52
N ARG A 324 -11.26 2.88 -1.52
CA ARG A 324 -10.98 4.32 -1.49
C ARG A 324 -11.53 5.00 -0.26
N ARG A 325 -12.78 4.68 0.10
CA ARG A 325 -13.56 5.36 1.14
C ARG A 325 -12.81 5.53 2.46
N TYR A 326 -12.12 4.48 2.89
CA TYR A 326 -11.41 4.47 4.17
C TYR A 326 -9.90 4.60 4.01
N LEU A 327 -9.35 4.25 2.84
CA LEU A 327 -7.93 4.43 2.54
C LEU A 327 -7.54 5.88 2.22
N ARG A 328 -8.33 6.65 1.45
CA ARG A 328 -7.94 8.02 1.06
C ARG A 328 -7.59 8.90 2.27
N PRO A 329 -8.38 8.88 3.37
CA PRO A 329 -7.98 9.57 4.59
C PRO A 329 -6.62 9.18 5.15
N LEU A 330 -6.26 7.90 5.08
CA LEU A 330 -4.99 7.37 5.59
C LEU A 330 -3.80 7.80 4.72
N VAL A 331 -3.92 7.71 3.39
CA VAL A 331 -2.89 8.19 2.44
C VAL A 331 -2.58 9.66 2.69
N ALA A 332 -3.62 10.46 2.88
CA ALA A 332 -3.51 11.89 3.14
C ALA A 332 -3.00 12.21 4.56
N ASP A 333 -3.31 11.38 5.57
CA ASP A 333 -2.81 11.53 6.96
C ASP A 333 -1.29 11.34 7.02
N VAL A 334 -0.79 10.31 6.34
CA VAL A 334 0.64 9.99 6.29
C VAL A 334 1.42 10.93 5.35
N ALA A 335 0.69 11.72 4.54
CA ALA A 335 1.20 12.65 3.53
C ALA A 335 2.05 11.96 2.45
N VAL A 336 1.57 10.81 1.95
CA VAL A 336 2.29 9.95 1.01
C VAL A 336 2.75 10.72 -0.23
N VAL A 337 1.83 11.39 -0.93
CA VAL A 337 2.14 12.14 -2.17
C VAL A 337 3.20 13.23 -1.91
N ALA A 338 3.04 13.99 -0.83
CA ALA A 338 4.00 15.05 -0.49
C ALA A 338 5.40 14.50 -0.20
N LYS A 339 5.50 13.40 0.55
CA LYS A 339 6.79 12.74 0.83
C LYS A 339 7.41 12.15 -0.44
N CYS A 340 6.60 11.54 -1.31
CA CYS A 340 7.09 11.00 -2.58
C CYS A 340 7.68 12.09 -3.49
N HIS A 341 7.02 13.24 -3.64
CA HIS A 341 7.56 14.38 -4.41
C HIS A 341 8.86 14.96 -3.83
N LEU A 342 9.08 14.80 -2.52
CA LEU A 342 10.30 15.26 -1.83
C LEU A 342 11.43 14.24 -1.87
N SER A 343 11.14 12.97 -2.17
CA SER A 343 12.13 11.89 -2.22
C SER A 343 13.21 12.13 -3.29
N ALA A 344 14.39 11.55 -3.06
CA ALA A 344 15.47 11.54 -4.04
C ALA A 344 15.07 10.77 -5.31
N LEU A 345 14.37 9.65 -5.15
CA LEU A 345 13.93 8.80 -6.26
C LEU A 345 13.08 9.59 -7.28
N TYR A 346 12.16 10.43 -6.82
CA TYR A 346 11.29 11.22 -7.71
C TYR A 346 12.07 12.12 -8.68
N ARG A 347 13.25 12.61 -8.29
CA ARG A 347 14.09 13.48 -9.13
C ARG A 347 15.17 12.71 -9.90
N HIS A 348 15.38 11.45 -9.55
CA HIS A 348 16.44 10.62 -10.12
C HIS A 348 16.03 10.07 -11.49
N GLU A 349 16.97 9.93 -12.42
CA GLU A 349 16.69 9.46 -13.79
C GLU A 349 16.03 8.07 -13.83
N LYS A 350 16.51 7.16 -12.97
CA LYS A 350 15.91 5.82 -12.77
C LYS A 350 14.52 5.84 -12.16
N GLY A 351 14.11 6.94 -11.51
CA GLY A 351 12.81 7.07 -10.86
C GLY A 351 11.72 7.66 -11.76
N LYS A 352 11.93 7.73 -13.08
CA LYS A 352 10.97 8.35 -14.01
C LYS A 352 9.59 7.68 -13.96
N LEU A 353 9.53 6.34 -13.94
CA LEU A 353 8.26 5.62 -13.82
C LEU A 353 7.63 5.86 -12.45
N PHE A 354 8.41 5.75 -11.37
CA PHE A 354 7.95 6.12 -10.03
C PHE A 354 7.35 7.53 -9.97
N ALA A 355 8.00 8.54 -10.54
CA ALA A 355 7.49 9.92 -10.56
C ALA A 355 6.15 10.03 -11.31
N GLN A 356 6.01 9.36 -12.46
CA GLN A 356 4.74 9.30 -13.19
C GLN A 356 3.62 8.65 -12.37
N LEU A 357 3.94 7.58 -11.63
CA LEU A 357 2.99 6.92 -10.74
C LEU A 357 2.62 7.80 -9.54
N VAL A 358 3.55 8.60 -9.00
CA VAL A 358 3.26 9.57 -7.94
C VAL A 358 2.30 10.66 -8.44
N ASP A 359 2.49 11.17 -9.65
CA ASP A 359 1.57 12.14 -10.27
C ASP A 359 0.17 11.53 -10.48
N LEU A 360 0.10 10.26 -10.88
CA LEU A 360 -1.16 9.54 -11.03
C LEU A 360 -1.85 9.29 -9.67
N LEU A 361 -1.07 8.95 -8.64
CA LEU A 361 -1.58 8.81 -7.28
C LEU A 361 -2.16 10.14 -6.77
N GLN A 362 -1.49 11.26 -7.03
CA GLN A 362 -1.99 12.60 -6.69
C GLN A 362 -3.35 12.87 -7.35
N PHE A 363 -3.49 12.51 -8.63
CA PHE A 363 -4.77 12.62 -9.34
C PHE A 363 -5.87 11.81 -8.65
N TYR A 364 -5.61 10.54 -8.32
CA TYR A 364 -6.61 9.71 -7.62
C TYR A 364 -6.89 10.22 -6.22
N GLU A 365 -5.89 10.66 -5.44
CA GLU A 365 -6.11 11.24 -4.11
C GLU A 365 -7.02 12.48 -4.18
N GLY A 366 -6.82 13.33 -5.18
CA GLY A 366 -7.59 14.55 -5.43
C GLY A 366 -8.83 14.39 -6.29
N PHE A 367 -9.18 13.17 -6.73
CA PHE A 367 -10.27 12.95 -7.66
C PHE A 367 -11.61 13.44 -7.10
N GLU A 368 -12.35 14.18 -7.91
CA GLU A 368 -13.54 14.95 -7.54
C GLU A 368 -14.79 14.04 -7.43
N ILE A 369 -14.75 13.14 -6.46
CA ILE A 369 -15.81 12.17 -6.14
C ILE A 369 -16.10 12.18 -4.64
N ASN A 370 -17.35 11.96 -4.28
CA ASN A 370 -17.74 11.66 -2.92
C ASN A 370 -17.37 10.21 -2.59
N ASP A 371 -16.44 10.03 -1.65
CA ASP A 371 -15.91 8.74 -1.21
C ASP A 371 -16.98 7.77 -0.64
N HIS A 372 -18.14 8.28 -0.20
CA HIS A 372 -19.17 7.48 0.47
C HIS A 372 -20.25 7.00 -0.47
N ASP A 373 -20.77 7.84 -1.35
CA ASP A 373 -21.85 7.45 -2.28
C ASP A 373 -21.36 7.27 -3.73
N GLY A 374 -20.12 7.66 -4.04
CA GLY A 374 -19.54 7.54 -5.38
C GLY A 374 -20.08 8.58 -6.37
N THR A 375 -20.80 9.60 -5.89
CA THR A 375 -21.30 10.67 -6.75
C THR A 375 -20.15 11.59 -7.16
N GLN A 376 -20.18 12.03 -8.42
CA GLN A 376 -19.24 13.04 -8.90
C GLN A 376 -19.53 14.38 -8.22
N LEU A 377 -18.48 15.07 -7.78
CA LEU A 377 -18.61 16.43 -7.25
C LEU A 377 -18.81 17.41 -8.40
N THR A 378 -19.69 18.37 -8.19
CA THR A 378 -19.89 19.50 -9.10
C THR A 378 -18.77 20.53 -8.94
N ASP A 379 -18.52 21.35 -9.97
CA ASP A 379 -17.53 22.43 -9.92
C ASP A 379 -17.77 23.37 -8.73
N ASP A 380 -19.04 23.65 -8.40
CA ASP A 380 -19.44 24.48 -7.26
C ASP A 380 -19.08 23.81 -5.92
N GLU A 381 -19.30 22.50 -5.76
CA GLU A 381 -18.93 21.75 -4.56
C GLU A 381 -17.41 21.70 -4.37
N VAL A 382 -16.66 21.50 -5.45
CA VAL A 382 -15.19 21.51 -5.45
C VAL A 382 -14.68 22.89 -5.03
N LEU A 383 -15.24 23.96 -5.62
CA LEU A 383 -14.87 25.33 -5.30
C LEU A 383 -15.20 25.69 -3.85
N GLN A 384 -16.39 25.33 -3.38
CA GLN A 384 -16.81 25.57 -2.00
C GLN A 384 -15.91 24.83 -1.01
N SER A 385 -15.58 23.56 -1.27
CA SER A 385 -14.66 22.78 -0.44
C SER A 385 -13.26 23.39 -0.38
N HIS A 386 -12.76 23.93 -1.50
CA HIS A 386 -11.51 24.67 -1.51
C HIS A 386 -11.59 25.93 -0.63
N TYR A 387 -12.63 26.74 -0.76
CA TYR A 387 -12.82 27.94 0.07
C TYR A 387 -12.96 27.64 1.55
N ASP A 388 -13.73 26.63 1.92
CA ASP A 388 -13.92 26.23 3.32
C ASP A 388 -12.59 25.82 3.96
N ARG A 389 -11.73 25.09 3.23
CA ARG A 389 -10.39 24.72 3.70
C ARG A 389 -9.49 25.93 3.90
N VAL A 390 -9.43 26.84 2.93
CA VAL A 390 -8.59 28.04 3.03
C VAL A 390 -9.08 28.97 4.14
N GLN A 391 -10.39 29.20 4.25
CA GLN A 391 -10.97 30.02 5.32
C GLN A 391 -10.72 29.40 6.70
N SER A 392 -10.86 28.08 6.84
CA SER A 392 -10.53 27.39 8.09
C SER A 392 -9.08 27.60 8.49
N PHE A 393 -8.16 27.55 7.51
CA PHE A 393 -6.75 27.86 7.75
C PHE A 393 -6.53 29.33 8.12
N GLN A 394 -7.17 30.27 7.44
CA GLN A 394 -7.09 31.70 7.75
C GLN A 394 -7.60 32.01 9.17
N LEU A 395 -8.71 31.41 9.58
CA LEU A 395 -9.24 31.53 10.94
C LEU A 395 -8.27 31.00 12.00
N LEU A 396 -7.66 29.84 11.75
CA LEU A 396 -6.62 29.28 12.61
C LEU A 396 -5.41 30.21 12.70
N ALA A 397 -4.92 30.69 11.56
CA ALA A 397 -3.78 31.61 11.47
C ALA A 397 -4.08 32.90 12.25
N PHE A 398 -5.26 33.50 12.08
CA PHE A 398 -5.68 34.70 12.80
C PHE A 398 -5.69 34.49 14.32
N LYS A 399 -6.25 33.36 14.77
CA LYS A 399 -6.47 33.07 16.20
C LYS A 399 -5.20 32.60 16.92
N LYS A 400 -4.33 31.84 16.26
CA LYS A 400 -3.26 31.06 16.91
C LYS A 400 -1.84 31.39 16.43
N VAL A 401 -1.68 32.13 15.32
CA VAL A 401 -0.36 32.42 14.75
C VAL A 401 -0.25 33.90 14.38
N PRO A 402 0.10 34.79 15.34
CA PRO A 402 0.14 36.23 15.10
C PRO A 402 1.00 36.66 13.91
N LYS A 403 2.09 35.93 13.62
CA LYS A 403 2.98 36.17 12.48
C LYS A 403 2.30 35.99 11.12
N LEU A 404 1.22 35.21 11.05
CA LEU A 404 0.44 34.96 9.84
C LEU A 404 -0.79 35.86 9.72
N ARG A 405 -0.87 36.97 10.47
CA ARG A 405 -2.03 37.87 10.43
C ARG A 405 -2.31 38.45 9.04
N GLU A 406 -1.28 38.75 8.27
CA GLU A 406 -1.46 39.19 6.88
C GLU A 406 -2.07 38.10 6.00
N LEU A 407 -1.61 36.85 6.13
CA LEU A 407 -2.17 35.71 5.40
C LEU A 407 -3.64 35.49 5.80
N ALA A 408 -3.94 35.61 7.08
CA ALA A 408 -5.27 35.41 7.62
C ALA A 408 -6.30 36.42 7.11
N LEU A 409 -5.86 37.63 6.74
CA LEU A 409 -6.71 38.71 6.22
C LEU A 409 -6.64 38.84 4.70
N ALA A 410 -5.81 38.03 4.03
CA ALA A 410 -5.66 38.06 2.59
C ALA A 410 -6.93 37.55 1.89
N ASN A 411 -7.18 38.03 0.67
CA ASN A 411 -8.22 37.42 -0.17
C ASN A 411 -7.75 36.03 -0.63
N ILE A 412 -8.67 35.08 -0.77
CA ILE A 412 -8.34 33.70 -1.14
C ILE A 412 -7.56 33.64 -2.46
N GLY A 413 -7.96 34.41 -3.48
CA GLY A 413 -7.27 34.46 -4.78
C GLY A 413 -5.84 35.00 -4.75
N SER A 414 -5.37 35.54 -3.62
CA SER A 414 -3.99 35.98 -3.42
C SER A 414 -3.12 34.96 -2.67
N ILE A 415 -3.73 33.87 -2.19
CA ILE A 415 -3.07 32.79 -1.44
C ILE A 415 -3.46 31.38 -1.91
N ASP A 416 -4.24 31.26 -2.99
CA ASP A 416 -4.71 29.99 -3.55
C ASP A 416 -3.60 29.25 -4.34
N LYS A 417 -2.66 30.00 -4.92
CA LYS A 417 -1.50 29.46 -5.64
C LYS A 417 -0.36 29.09 -4.72
N ARG A 418 0.30 27.96 -5.01
CA ARG A 418 1.46 27.43 -4.27
C ARG A 418 2.53 28.48 -4.00
N ASN A 419 2.94 29.23 -5.02
CA ASN A 419 4.02 30.22 -4.90
C ASN A 419 3.65 31.37 -3.96
N ASP A 420 2.39 31.80 -3.98
CA ASP A 420 1.94 32.93 -3.17
C ASP A 420 1.71 32.52 -1.72
N LEU A 421 1.13 31.32 -1.52
CA LEU A 421 1.04 30.71 -0.20
C LEU A 421 2.43 30.49 0.43
N SER A 422 3.38 29.95 -0.33
CA SER A 422 4.75 29.70 0.15
C SER A 422 5.45 30.99 0.59
N LYS A 423 5.33 32.09 -0.17
CA LYS A 423 5.86 33.41 0.21
C LYS A 423 5.22 33.94 1.50
N LYS A 424 3.92 33.73 1.70
CA LYS A 424 3.27 34.18 2.93
C LYS A 424 3.62 33.31 4.15
N LEU A 425 3.90 32.02 3.94
CA LEU A 425 4.34 31.10 5.00
C LEU A 425 5.81 31.23 5.36
N SER A 426 6.68 31.77 4.49
CA SER A 426 8.12 31.89 4.74
C SER A 426 8.49 32.83 5.90
N VAL A 427 7.52 33.56 6.45
CA VAL A 427 7.66 34.33 7.69
C VAL A 427 7.86 33.42 8.92
N LEU A 428 7.43 32.16 8.83
CA LEU A 428 7.61 31.18 9.89
C LEU A 428 8.93 30.42 9.71
N PRO A 429 9.77 30.31 10.76
CA PRO A 429 10.91 29.41 10.74
C PRO A 429 10.45 27.94 10.68
N PRO A 430 11.33 27.00 10.26
CA PRO A 430 10.97 25.59 10.09
C PRO A 430 10.31 24.95 11.32
N GLU A 431 10.79 25.26 12.53
CA GLU A 431 10.21 24.73 13.78
C GLU A 431 8.78 25.24 14.04
N GLU A 432 8.49 26.51 13.74
CA GLU A 432 7.14 27.07 13.87
C GLU A 432 6.20 26.55 12.79
N LEU A 433 6.72 26.30 11.57
CA LEU A 433 5.95 25.67 10.50
C LEU A 433 5.62 24.22 10.86
N LYS A 434 6.57 23.49 11.44
CA LYS A 434 6.38 22.13 11.97
C LYS A 434 5.32 22.12 13.08
N ASP A 435 5.40 23.03 14.05
CA ASP A 435 4.37 23.17 15.08
C ASP A 435 2.99 23.52 14.49
N LEU A 436 2.93 24.42 13.51
CA LEU A 436 1.69 24.76 12.82
C LEU A 436 1.05 23.52 12.17
N VAL A 437 1.82 22.75 11.42
CA VAL A 437 1.33 21.56 10.72
C VAL A 437 1.00 20.42 11.68
N CYS A 438 1.96 20.03 12.53
CA CYS A 438 1.84 18.83 13.37
C CYS A 438 0.98 19.05 14.61
N SER A 439 0.93 20.27 15.16
CA SER A 439 0.27 20.54 16.44
C SER A 439 -1.02 21.34 16.33
N LYS A 440 -1.14 22.23 15.34
CA LYS A 440 -2.26 23.21 15.25
C LYS A 440 -3.27 22.88 14.16
N LEU A 441 -2.82 22.46 12.97
CA LEU A 441 -3.69 22.03 11.86
C LEU A 441 -4.30 20.65 12.11
N MET A 442 -3.53 19.74 12.71
CA MET A 442 -3.97 18.40 13.11
C MET A 442 -4.79 18.37 14.43
N LYS A 443 -5.44 19.47 14.82
CA LYS A 443 -6.40 19.49 15.94
C LYS A 443 -7.69 20.14 15.44
N PRO A 444 -8.86 19.48 15.52
CA PRO A 444 -10.08 20.08 15.03
C PRO A 444 -10.50 21.28 15.87
N TRP A 445 -11.02 22.27 15.15
CA TRP A 445 -11.69 23.47 15.66
C TRP A 445 -12.93 23.18 16.54
N ALA A 446 -13.48 21.96 16.47
CA ALA A 446 -14.76 21.60 17.07
C ALA A 446 -14.82 21.67 18.60
N THR A 447 -13.67 21.76 19.28
CA THR A 447 -13.62 21.83 20.75
C THR A 447 -13.90 23.23 21.29
N ASP A 448 -13.60 24.29 20.53
CA ASP A 448 -13.75 25.68 21.02
C ASP A 448 -15.20 26.17 20.91
N GLN A 449 -15.95 25.81 19.86
CA GLN A 449 -17.34 26.28 19.68
C GLN A 449 -18.33 25.71 20.71
N LYS A 450 -18.08 24.53 21.28
CA LYS A 450 -18.90 23.97 22.38
C LYS A 450 -18.59 24.59 23.74
N LEU A 451 -17.36 25.08 23.95
CA LEU A 451 -16.97 25.80 25.16
C LEU A 451 -17.48 27.24 25.16
N GLU A 452 -17.54 27.90 23.99
CA GLU A 452 -18.14 29.24 23.86
C GLU A 452 -19.67 29.21 23.96
N LYS A 453 -20.36 28.18 23.43
CA LYS A 453 -21.81 28.02 23.67
C LYS A 453 -22.16 27.76 25.14
N ARG A 454 -21.33 27.02 25.89
CA ARG A 454 -21.54 26.83 27.34
C ARG A 454 -21.22 28.04 28.20
N LYS A 455 -20.45 29.00 27.68
CA LYS A 455 -20.19 30.29 28.37
C LYS A 455 -21.21 31.37 28.02
N GLY A 456 -22.02 31.18 26.97
CA GLY A 456 -23.05 32.12 26.53
C GLY A 456 -24.46 31.82 27.06
N GLU A 457 -24.69 30.65 27.66
CA GLU A 457 -25.99 30.25 28.22
C GLU A 457 -25.89 30.06 29.73
N GLY A 458 -26.29 31.10 30.48
CA GLY A 458 -26.92 30.92 31.80
C GLY A 458 -26.02 30.98 33.04
N GLU A 459 -25.47 32.15 33.33
CA GLU A 459 -25.27 32.60 34.71
C GLU A 459 -26.60 33.21 35.20
N SER A 460 -27.51 32.36 35.71
CA SER A 460 -28.64 32.80 36.53
C SER A 460 -29.31 31.61 37.21
N ASP A 461 -29.56 31.77 38.50
CA ASP A 461 -30.37 30.96 39.42
C ASP A 461 -29.63 29.88 40.23
N MET A 462 -28.99 30.37 41.31
CA MET A 462 -29.00 29.69 42.61
C MET A 462 -30.44 29.68 43.17
N PRO A 463 -30.80 28.66 43.96
CA PRO A 463 -31.16 28.97 45.32
C PRO A 463 -30.48 28.10 46.38
N ASP A 464 -30.34 28.74 47.54
CA ASP A 464 -29.74 28.31 48.80
C ASP A 464 -30.28 27.02 49.44
N GLY A 465 -29.39 26.42 50.25
CA GLY A 465 -29.71 25.59 51.43
C GLY A 465 -29.81 24.08 51.13
N ASP A 466 -29.36 23.16 51.97
CA ASP A 466 -28.81 23.21 53.32
C ASP A 466 -28.20 21.83 53.62
N SER A 467 -27.09 21.83 54.38
CA SER A 467 -26.70 20.85 55.40
C SER A 467 -26.50 19.33 55.15
N ARG A 468 -25.29 18.91 55.60
CA ARG A 468 -24.92 17.71 56.38
C ARG A 468 -24.42 16.46 55.64
N GLU A 469 -23.12 16.17 55.83
CA GLU A 469 -22.56 15.03 56.62
C GLU A 469 -22.53 13.73 55.81
N LYS A 470 -21.54 12.84 55.86
CA LYS A 470 -20.25 12.70 56.55
C LYS A 470 -19.55 11.51 55.85
N GLU A 471 -18.23 11.53 55.83
CA GLU A 471 -17.32 10.38 55.94
C GLU A 471 -17.78 9.00 55.41
N ARG A 472 -17.17 8.56 54.30
CA ARG A 472 -16.18 7.46 54.29
C ARG A 472 -15.57 7.26 52.90
#